data_AF-A0A0S8J7M8-F1
#
_entry.id   AF-A0A0S8J7M8-F1
#
_cell.length_a   1.000
_cell.length_b   1.000
_cell.length_c   1.000
_cell.angle_alpha   90.00
_cell.angle_beta   90.00
_cell.angle_gamma   90.00
#
_symmetry.space_group_name_H-M   'P 1'
#
loop_
_entity.id
_entity.type
_entity.pdbx_description
1 polymer ?
#
loop_
_entity_poly.entity_id
_entity_poly.type
_entity_poly.pdbx_seq_one_letter_code
_entity_poly.pdbx_strand_id
1 'polypeptide(L)'
;MPIVLAMAPLLIAAAKPTSDGTPQQRPAISFELFFHDLNRQGQWSRFMDKTWIWQPRGVEPDWRPFSRGSWVVTELGWYWLSDYPWGYVTSHYGRWENWYGIGWFWLPDSVWSSAWVYWAQGEKGIAWHLLQQSGTGILPVLNPSSGGWTVASWPDLESLLLPRPGLSKQPGGANVLEAIVVSNTSVVAAHQSLPAQDWKITKPKKQDNMAHNPGPDRALIEAKTGRRLRPCRVLHTRRRREILLVGRDESVLVTFRPIIKENAGEIQVLITRKAEQYRKIRERRAGAALELR
;
A
#
# COMPACT_ATOMS: atom_id res chain seq x y z
N MET A 1 -22.39 -52.63 -29.54
CA MET A 1 -22.76 -51.21 -29.76
C MET A 1 -21.70 -50.34 -29.10
N PRO A 2 -21.06 -49.39 -29.81
CA PRO A 2 -20.17 -48.41 -29.18
C PRO A 2 -21.00 -47.30 -28.51
N ILE A 3 -20.66 -46.95 -27.27
CA ILE A 3 -21.28 -45.81 -26.57
C ILE A 3 -20.58 -44.54 -27.04
N VAL A 4 -21.28 -43.71 -27.80
CA VAL A 4 -20.79 -42.38 -28.20
C VAL A 4 -20.98 -41.42 -27.03
N LEU A 5 -19.90 -41.07 -26.33
CA LEU A 5 -19.93 -40.02 -25.32
C LEU A 5 -20.07 -38.65 -25.99
N ALA A 6 -21.27 -38.07 -25.96
CA ALA A 6 -21.50 -36.71 -26.42
C ALA A 6 -20.91 -35.71 -25.42
N MET A 7 -19.73 -35.14 -25.72
CA MET A 7 -19.23 -33.97 -24.99
C MET A 7 -20.08 -32.74 -25.32
N ALA A 8 -20.91 -32.30 -24.37
CA ALA A 8 -21.56 -31.00 -24.46
C ALA A 8 -20.51 -29.88 -24.27
N PRO A 9 -20.47 -28.84 -25.13
CA PRO A 9 -19.59 -27.71 -24.92
C PRO A 9 -20.05 -26.90 -23.71
N LEU A 10 -19.14 -26.67 -22.75
CA LEU A 10 -19.39 -25.81 -21.60
C LEU A 10 -19.47 -24.34 -22.07
N LEU A 11 -20.69 -23.83 -22.29
CA LEU A 11 -20.88 -22.39 -22.52
C LEU A 11 -20.50 -21.63 -21.25
N ILE A 12 -19.29 -21.06 -21.25
CA ILE A 12 -18.94 -19.98 -20.33
C ILE A 12 -19.74 -18.76 -20.76
N ALA A 13 -20.87 -18.54 -20.09
CA ALA A 13 -21.67 -17.33 -20.28
C ALA A 13 -20.81 -16.12 -19.90
N ALA A 14 -20.39 -15.35 -20.90
CA ALA A 14 -19.70 -14.08 -20.70
C ALA A 14 -20.65 -13.10 -20.00
N ALA A 15 -20.48 -12.94 -18.69
CA ALA A 15 -21.22 -11.93 -17.94
C ALA A 15 -20.93 -10.56 -18.55
N LYS A 16 -21.94 -9.93 -19.16
CA LYS A 16 -21.84 -8.55 -19.64
C LYS A 16 -21.42 -7.67 -18.45
N PRO A 17 -20.42 -6.79 -18.60
CA PRO A 17 -20.14 -5.79 -17.58
C PRO A 17 -21.34 -4.83 -17.52
N THR A 18 -22.19 -4.96 -16.52
CA THR A 18 -23.28 -4.01 -16.28
C THR A 18 -22.67 -2.66 -15.95
N SER A 19 -22.88 -1.70 -16.84
CA SER A 19 -22.50 -0.30 -16.67
C SER A 19 -23.56 0.49 -15.91
N ASP A 20 -24.12 -0.11 -14.86
CA ASP A 20 -25.05 0.58 -13.97
C ASP A 20 -24.25 1.45 -13.01
N GLY A 21 -24.56 2.75 -12.99
CA GLY A 21 -23.88 3.78 -12.20
C GLY A 21 -24.14 3.71 -10.69
N THR A 22 -24.49 2.55 -10.15
CA THR A 22 -24.62 2.35 -8.71
C THR A 22 -23.24 2.36 -8.05
N PRO A 23 -23.00 3.18 -7.00
CA PRO A 23 -21.76 3.11 -6.23
C PRO A 23 -21.58 1.68 -5.69
N GLN A 24 -20.52 1.00 -6.11
CA GLN A 24 -20.31 -0.41 -5.83
C GLN A 24 -20.23 -0.62 -4.31
N GLN A 25 -21.28 -1.19 -3.72
CA GLN A 25 -21.53 -1.12 -2.28
C GLN A 25 -20.40 -1.75 -1.46
N ARG A 26 -19.59 -0.88 -0.83
CA ARG A 26 -18.49 -1.26 0.06
C ARG A 26 -19.04 -1.86 1.35
N PRO A 27 -18.62 -3.08 1.76
CA PRO A 27 -19.10 -3.67 3.01
C PRO A 27 -18.53 -2.91 4.22
N ALA A 28 -19.36 -2.68 5.24
CA ALA A 28 -18.92 -2.15 6.53
C ALA A 28 -18.42 -3.30 7.44
N ILE A 29 -17.14 -3.25 7.85
CA ILE A 29 -16.49 -4.29 8.66
C ILE A 29 -15.93 -3.72 9.97
N SER A 30 -15.69 -4.60 10.94
CA SER A 30 -14.86 -4.26 12.10
C SER A 30 -13.37 -4.36 11.75
N PHE A 31 -12.57 -3.46 12.29
CA PHE A 31 -11.10 -3.49 12.24
C PHE A 31 -10.51 -4.80 12.82
N GLU A 32 -11.25 -5.56 13.65
CA GLU A 32 -10.81 -6.88 14.14
C GLU A 32 -10.37 -7.82 13.00
N LEU A 33 -11.00 -7.72 11.83
CA LEU A 33 -10.61 -8.49 10.65
C LEU A 33 -9.17 -8.18 10.21
N PHE A 34 -8.78 -6.90 10.19
CA PHE A 34 -7.42 -6.48 9.89
C PHE A 34 -6.45 -6.84 11.01
N PHE A 35 -6.84 -6.67 12.27
CA PHE A 35 -6.00 -7.08 13.41
C PHE A 35 -5.62 -8.57 13.32
N HIS A 36 -6.57 -9.46 13.03
CA HIS A 36 -6.31 -10.89 12.90
C HIS A 36 -5.40 -11.21 11.70
N ASP A 37 -5.65 -10.61 10.54
CA ASP A 37 -4.83 -10.81 9.33
C ASP A 37 -3.38 -10.34 9.52
N LEU A 38 -3.17 -9.21 10.21
CA LEU A 38 -1.85 -8.63 10.51
C LEU A 38 -1.10 -9.37 11.64
N ASN A 39 -1.80 -9.88 12.66
CA ASN A 39 -1.21 -10.64 13.77
C ASN A 39 -0.56 -11.97 13.33
N ARG A 40 -0.86 -12.46 12.13
CA ARG A 40 -0.20 -13.64 11.52
C ARG A 40 1.10 -13.31 10.78
N GLN A 41 1.30 -12.04 10.40
CA GLN A 41 2.30 -11.61 9.42
C GLN A 41 3.34 -10.63 10.00
N GLY A 42 3.18 -10.28 11.28
CA GLY A 42 3.98 -9.28 11.96
C GLY A 42 3.78 -9.35 13.46
N GLN A 43 4.04 -8.24 14.14
CA GLN A 43 3.87 -8.09 15.58
C GLN A 43 3.21 -6.77 15.94
N TRP A 44 2.35 -6.83 16.96
CA TRP A 44 1.78 -5.66 17.60
C TRP A 44 2.61 -5.33 18.85
N SER A 45 3.01 -4.07 18.99
CA SER A 45 3.75 -3.55 20.14
C SER A 45 3.22 -2.16 20.53
N ARG A 46 3.61 -1.65 21.71
CA ARG A 46 3.25 -0.30 22.13
C ARG A 46 4.39 0.67 21.81
N PHE A 47 4.06 1.76 21.14
CA PHE A 47 4.92 2.92 20.98
C PHE A 47 4.65 3.92 22.11
N MET A 48 5.73 4.36 22.78
CA MET A 48 5.69 5.31 23.91
C MET A 48 4.66 4.94 25.00
N ASP A 49 4.48 3.63 25.24
CA ASP A 49 3.49 3.03 26.16
C ASP A 49 2.04 3.53 26.02
N LYS A 50 1.69 4.09 24.84
CA LYS A 50 0.39 4.71 24.59
C LYS A 50 -0.30 4.07 23.39
N THR A 51 0.37 4.06 22.25
CA THR A 51 -0.23 3.71 20.95
C THR A 51 0.17 2.31 20.50
N TRP A 52 -0.78 1.49 20.07
CA TRP A 52 -0.47 0.23 19.38
C TRP A 52 -0.02 0.50 17.96
N ILE A 53 1.15 -0.04 17.66
CA ILE A 53 1.80 -0.05 16.35
C ILE A 53 1.94 -1.49 15.86
N TRP A 54 2.03 -1.67 14.55
CA TRP A 54 2.33 -2.95 13.93
C TRP A 54 3.66 -2.91 13.18
N GLN A 55 4.45 -3.98 13.25
CA GLN A 55 5.68 -4.14 12.50
C GLN A 55 5.64 -5.46 11.70
N PRO A 56 6.08 -5.48 10.44
CA PRO A 56 6.07 -6.69 9.63
C PRO A 56 7.17 -7.66 10.09
N ARG A 57 7.04 -8.94 9.70
CA ARG A 57 8.08 -9.97 9.88
C ARG A 57 8.44 -10.55 8.52
N GLY A 58 9.71 -10.93 8.34
CA GLY A 58 10.20 -11.54 7.10
C GLY A 58 10.21 -10.58 5.91
N VAL A 59 10.59 -9.32 6.15
CA VAL A 59 10.92 -8.33 5.11
C VAL A 59 12.43 -8.27 4.89
N GLU A 60 12.89 -7.69 3.78
CA GLU A 60 14.32 -7.58 3.47
C GLU A 60 15.03 -6.61 4.44
N PRO A 61 16.37 -6.71 4.64
CA PRO A 61 17.10 -5.87 5.58
C PRO A 61 17.03 -4.36 5.30
N ASP A 62 16.92 -3.99 4.03
CA ASP A 62 16.80 -2.63 3.50
C ASP A 62 15.34 -2.21 3.22
N TRP A 63 14.37 -3.08 3.54
CA TRP A 63 12.96 -2.88 3.23
C TRP A 63 12.42 -1.54 3.76
N ARG A 64 11.60 -0.88 2.92
CA ARG A 64 10.87 0.33 3.29
C ARG A 64 9.40 0.22 2.86
N PRO A 65 8.48 0.89 3.56
CA PRO A 65 7.15 1.12 3.08
C PRO A 65 7.16 1.68 1.65
N PHE A 66 6.33 1.13 0.77
CA PHE A 66 6.26 1.53 -0.64
C PHE A 66 7.57 1.31 -1.45
N SER A 67 8.45 0.38 -1.08
CA SER A 67 9.59 -0.05 -1.93
C SER A 67 9.28 -1.29 -2.78
N ARG A 68 8.61 -2.31 -2.22
CA ARG A 68 8.32 -3.58 -2.90
C ARG A 68 6.86 -3.70 -3.35
N GLY A 69 6.64 -3.57 -4.66
CA GLY A 69 5.33 -3.52 -5.29
C GLY A 69 5.36 -2.74 -6.61
N SER A 70 4.23 -2.12 -6.96
CA SER A 70 4.10 -1.31 -8.17
C SER A 70 3.02 -0.23 -8.03
N TRP A 71 3.26 0.89 -8.70
CA TRP A 71 2.35 2.00 -8.88
C TRP A 71 1.37 1.71 -10.02
N VAL A 72 0.08 1.77 -9.73
CA VAL A 72 -1.03 1.64 -10.68
C VAL A 72 -1.74 2.99 -10.80
N VAL A 73 -1.90 3.51 -12.02
CA VAL A 73 -2.78 4.66 -12.26
C VAL A 73 -4.23 4.18 -12.23
N THR A 74 -5.08 4.79 -11.41
CA THR A 74 -6.50 4.45 -11.29
C THR A 74 -7.40 5.69 -11.38
N GLU A 75 -8.70 5.50 -11.58
CA GLU A 75 -9.69 6.58 -11.45
C GLU A 75 -9.74 7.22 -10.04
N LEU A 76 -9.18 6.55 -9.02
CA LEU A 76 -9.05 7.06 -7.64
C LEU A 76 -7.71 7.78 -7.39
N GLY A 77 -6.85 7.90 -8.40
CA GLY A 77 -5.49 8.44 -8.31
C GLY A 77 -4.42 7.34 -8.39
N TRP A 78 -3.20 7.65 -7.95
CA TRP A 78 -2.10 6.69 -7.92
C TRP A 78 -2.27 5.71 -6.76
N TYR A 79 -2.37 4.43 -7.10
CA TYR A 79 -2.58 3.32 -6.17
C TYR A 79 -1.29 2.51 -6.00
N TRP A 80 -0.93 2.18 -4.76
CA TRP A 80 0.17 1.25 -4.51
C TRP A 80 -0.33 -0.20 -4.44
N LEU A 81 0.03 -1.00 -5.43
CA LEU A 81 -0.13 -2.45 -5.38
C LEU A 81 1.12 -3.05 -4.73
N SER A 82 1.03 -3.41 -3.44
CA SER A 82 2.14 -4.07 -2.76
C SER A 82 2.18 -5.56 -3.06
N ASP A 83 3.39 -6.11 -3.23
CA ASP A 83 3.61 -7.57 -3.33
C ASP A 83 3.32 -8.29 -2.00
N TYR A 84 3.23 -7.55 -0.88
CA TYR A 84 3.07 -8.14 0.44
C TYR A 84 1.63 -8.51 0.78
N PRO A 85 1.37 -9.70 1.36
CA PRO A 85 0.03 -10.17 1.73
C PRO A 85 -0.65 -9.36 2.87
N TRP A 86 0.06 -8.43 3.50
CA TRP A 86 -0.45 -7.45 4.46
C TRP A 86 -0.64 -6.04 3.86
N GLY A 87 -0.04 -5.75 2.69
CA GLY A 87 -0.03 -4.43 2.06
C GLY A 87 -1.43 -3.89 1.71
N TYR A 88 -2.37 -4.79 1.39
CA TYR A 88 -3.78 -4.46 1.14
C TYR A 88 -4.47 -3.72 2.29
N VAL A 89 -3.93 -3.83 3.52
CA VAL A 89 -4.33 -3.01 4.66
C VAL A 89 -3.35 -1.85 4.84
N THR A 90 -2.07 -2.15 5.01
CA THR A 90 -1.12 -1.17 5.57
C THR A 90 -0.77 -0.03 4.63
N SER A 91 -0.87 -0.24 3.32
CA SER A 91 -0.65 0.83 2.33
C SER A 91 -1.82 1.81 2.25
N HIS A 92 -2.98 1.47 2.83
CA HIS A 92 -4.25 2.17 2.58
C HIS A 92 -5.03 2.61 3.83
N TYR A 93 -4.98 1.88 4.95
CA TYR A 93 -5.80 2.10 6.16
C TYR A 93 -4.96 2.46 7.40
N GLY A 94 -3.98 3.35 7.23
CA GLY A 94 -3.02 3.71 8.28
C GLY A 94 -1.88 4.54 7.72
N ARG A 95 -0.86 4.86 8.51
CA ARG A 95 0.41 5.44 8.03
C ARG A 95 1.59 4.61 8.48
N TRP A 96 2.66 4.70 7.70
CA TRP A 96 3.96 4.23 8.11
C TRP A 96 4.79 5.39 8.69
N GLU A 97 5.47 5.11 9.79
CA GLU A 97 6.46 6.01 10.40
C GLU A 97 7.71 5.20 10.74
N ASN A 98 8.85 5.87 10.88
CA ASN A 98 10.09 5.28 11.37
C ASN A 98 10.40 5.90 12.74
N TRP A 99 11.05 5.15 13.64
CA TRP A 99 11.60 5.74 14.86
C TRP A 99 12.92 5.06 15.24
N TYR A 100 13.88 5.85 15.70
CA TYR A 100 15.20 5.35 16.08
C TYR A 100 15.09 4.26 17.17
N GLY A 101 15.74 3.11 16.95
CA GLY A 101 15.66 1.95 17.84
C GLY A 101 14.40 1.08 17.69
N ILE A 102 13.41 1.50 16.90
CA ILE A 102 12.21 0.71 16.56
C ILE A 102 12.23 0.29 15.07
N GLY A 103 12.75 1.16 14.21
CA GLY A 103 12.68 1.01 12.75
C GLY A 103 11.30 1.39 12.22
N TRP A 104 10.90 0.75 11.12
CA TRP A 104 9.60 0.97 10.51
C TRP A 104 8.45 0.37 11.32
N PHE A 105 7.38 1.14 11.49
CA PHE A 105 6.14 0.68 12.09
C PHE A 105 4.93 1.35 11.45
N TRP A 106 3.79 0.69 11.60
CA TRP A 106 2.52 1.11 11.04
C TRP A 106 1.53 1.51 12.13
N LEU A 107 0.92 2.67 11.93
CA LEU A 107 -0.15 3.23 12.75
C LEU A 107 -1.50 2.99 12.06
N PRO A 108 -2.46 2.30 12.70
CA PRO A 108 -3.80 2.11 12.16
C PRO A 108 -4.60 3.41 11.99
N ASP A 109 -5.43 3.46 10.96
CA ASP A 109 -6.42 4.52 10.68
C ASP A 109 -7.69 3.89 10.07
N SER A 110 -8.83 4.57 10.16
CA SER A 110 -10.08 4.12 9.53
C SER A 110 -10.28 4.71 8.12
N VAL A 111 -9.59 5.82 7.82
CA VAL A 111 -9.65 6.50 6.52
C VAL A 111 -8.82 5.76 5.47
N TRP A 112 -9.38 5.58 4.28
CA TRP A 112 -8.70 4.94 3.14
C TRP A 112 -7.94 5.94 2.25
N SER A 113 -6.80 5.55 1.68
CA SER A 113 -6.16 6.23 0.55
C SER A 113 -5.63 5.22 -0.48
N SER A 114 -5.54 5.62 -1.74
CA SER A 114 -4.87 4.85 -2.79
C SER A 114 -3.38 4.65 -2.48
N ALA A 115 -2.75 5.66 -1.88
CA ALA A 115 -1.47 5.56 -1.16
C ALA A 115 -1.25 6.78 -0.25
N TRP A 116 -0.68 6.56 0.93
CA TRP A 116 -0.37 7.62 1.91
C TRP A 116 1.04 8.18 1.72
N VAL A 117 1.28 8.79 0.57
CA VAL A 117 2.57 9.41 0.20
C VAL A 117 2.39 10.82 -0.34
N TYR A 118 3.37 11.68 -0.07
CA TYR A 118 3.73 12.80 -0.91
C TYR A 118 4.36 12.30 -2.20
N TRP A 119 4.19 13.07 -3.27
CA TRP A 119 4.90 12.87 -4.52
C TRP A 119 5.73 14.10 -4.84
N ALA A 120 6.85 13.89 -5.50
CA ALA A 120 7.65 14.90 -6.16
C ALA A 120 8.01 14.40 -7.58
N GLN A 121 8.11 15.33 -8.53
CA GLN A 121 8.57 15.07 -9.89
C GLN A 121 9.61 16.11 -10.28
N GLY A 122 10.64 15.70 -11.03
CA GLY A 122 11.74 16.56 -11.47
C GLY A 122 12.38 16.02 -12.75
N GLU A 123 13.46 16.65 -13.21
CA GLU A 123 14.02 16.34 -14.54
C GLU A 123 14.52 14.90 -14.72
N LYS A 124 15.01 14.28 -13.63
CA LYS A 124 15.65 12.94 -13.64
C LYS A 124 14.73 11.78 -13.29
N GLY A 125 13.52 12.04 -12.78
CA GLY A 125 12.60 10.99 -12.36
C GLY A 125 11.44 11.49 -11.51
N ILE A 126 10.82 10.54 -10.80
CA ILE A 126 9.81 10.82 -9.77
C ILE A 126 10.32 10.34 -8.41
N ALA A 127 9.78 10.90 -7.34
CA ALA A 127 10.06 10.47 -5.98
C ALA A 127 8.77 10.47 -5.14
N TRP A 128 8.70 9.60 -4.15
CA TRP A 128 7.64 9.59 -3.15
C TRP A 128 8.20 9.52 -1.74
N HIS A 129 7.40 10.02 -0.80
CA HIS A 129 7.77 10.07 0.61
C HIS A 129 6.53 9.87 1.47
N LEU A 130 6.67 9.19 2.59
CA LEU A 130 5.53 8.91 3.48
C LEU A 130 4.82 10.18 3.98
N LEU A 131 3.49 10.12 4.00
CA LEU A 131 2.67 11.05 4.77
C LEU A 131 2.56 10.50 6.20
N GLN A 132 3.07 11.23 7.19
CA GLN A 132 3.03 10.79 8.59
C GLN A 132 1.66 11.06 9.23
N GLN A 133 1.28 10.28 10.26
CA GLN A 133 0.04 10.43 11.03
C GLN A 133 0.21 11.36 12.22
N SER A 134 1.39 11.33 12.84
CA SER A 134 1.77 12.05 14.07
C SER A 134 1.67 13.58 13.99
N GLY A 135 1.45 14.15 12.79
CA GLY A 135 0.94 15.51 12.64
C GLY A 135 1.83 16.61 13.20
N THR A 136 3.14 16.36 13.34
CA THR A 136 4.13 17.23 13.99
C THR A 136 4.30 18.62 13.33
N GLY A 137 3.63 18.88 12.21
CA GLY A 137 3.77 20.11 11.41
C GLY A 137 5.09 20.20 10.64
N ILE A 138 6.04 19.29 10.92
CA ILE A 138 7.35 19.22 10.29
C ILE A 138 7.19 18.71 8.85
N LEU A 139 7.75 19.44 7.89
CA LEU A 139 7.77 19.01 6.49
C LEU A 139 8.51 17.67 6.34
N PRO A 140 8.15 16.80 5.38
CA PRO A 140 8.84 15.52 5.13
C PRO A 140 10.36 15.66 5.00
N VAL A 141 10.80 16.80 4.48
CA VAL A 141 12.19 17.23 4.34
C VAL A 141 12.94 17.31 5.68
N LEU A 142 12.30 17.65 6.79
CA LEU A 142 12.99 17.97 8.07
C LEU A 142 12.93 16.85 9.13
N ASN A 143 12.33 15.70 8.82
CA ASN A 143 12.14 14.62 9.80
C ASN A 143 12.94 13.36 9.45
N PRO A 144 14.12 13.09 10.03
CA PRO A 144 14.88 11.86 9.75
C PRO A 144 14.09 10.58 10.09
N SER A 145 13.12 10.68 11.01
CA SER A 145 12.14 9.64 11.39
C SER A 145 11.11 9.32 10.27
N SER A 146 11.27 9.85 9.07
CA SER A 146 10.47 9.49 7.90
C SER A 146 11.14 8.53 6.92
N GLY A 147 12.43 8.23 7.12
CA GLY A 147 13.22 7.36 6.23
C GLY A 147 13.58 7.95 4.86
N GLY A 148 13.31 9.24 4.64
CA GLY A 148 13.68 9.97 3.43
C GLY A 148 12.78 9.71 2.22
N TRP A 149 13.15 10.32 1.09
CA TRP A 149 12.46 10.11 -0.19
C TRP A 149 12.91 8.78 -0.82
N THR A 150 11.95 8.09 -1.44
CA THR A 150 12.21 6.97 -2.34
C THR A 150 12.17 7.52 -3.76
N VAL A 151 13.24 7.32 -4.53
CA VAL A 151 13.40 7.91 -5.87
C VAL A 151 13.33 6.79 -6.92
N ALA A 152 12.69 7.06 -8.04
CA ALA A 152 12.76 6.23 -9.24
C ALA A 152 13.23 7.11 -10.41
N SER A 153 14.37 6.78 -11.01
CA SER A 153 14.84 7.42 -12.23
C SER A 153 13.87 7.11 -13.39
N TRP A 154 13.91 7.91 -14.47
CA TRP A 154 13.07 7.60 -15.65
C TRP A 154 13.29 6.18 -16.21
N PRO A 155 14.54 5.65 -16.34
CA PRO A 155 14.77 4.25 -16.67
C PRO A 155 14.15 3.24 -15.68
N ASP A 156 14.33 3.43 -14.37
CA ASP A 156 13.88 2.45 -13.37
C ASP A 156 12.36 2.42 -13.21
N LEU A 157 11.71 3.56 -13.48
CA LEU A 157 10.28 3.76 -13.30
C LEU A 157 9.42 2.76 -14.08
N GLU A 158 9.85 2.27 -15.25
CA GLU A 158 9.08 1.28 -16.01
C GLU A 158 8.82 0.00 -15.22
N SER A 159 9.80 -0.44 -14.42
CA SER A 159 9.66 -1.60 -13.55
C SER A 159 8.62 -1.38 -12.45
N LEU A 160 8.43 -0.15 -11.99
CA LEU A 160 7.50 0.20 -10.93
C LEU A 160 6.09 0.48 -11.43
N LEU A 161 5.85 0.62 -12.73
CA LEU A 161 4.55 1.00 -13.30
C LEU A 161 3.75 -0.21 -13.79
N LEU A 162 2.52 -0.37 -13.33
CA LEU A 162 1.53 -1.33 -13.85
C LEU A 162 0.33 -0.61 -14.51
N PRO A 163 -0.33 -1.23 -15.51
CA PRO A 163 -0.10 -2.59 -16.04
C PRO A 163 1.08 -2.66 -17.03
N ARG A 164 1.88 -3.75 -17.02
CA ARG A 164 3.09 -3.90 -17.87
C ARG A 164 2.74 -4.68 -19.17
N PRO A 165 2.57 -4.04 -20.34
CA PRO A 165 2.22 -4.76 -21.57
C PRO A 165 3.42 -5.54 -22.09
N GLY A 166 3.23 -6.81 -22.44
CA GLY A 166 4.26 -7.65 -23.07
C GLY A 166 5.33 -8.25 -22.14
N LEU A 167 5.43 -7.80 -20.88
CA LEU A 167 6.25 -8.46 -19.87
C LEU A 167 5.45 -9.57 -19.19
N SER A 168 6.04 -10.77 -19.09
CA SER A 168 5.44 -11.92 -18.42
C SER A 168 5.05 -11.59 -16.97
N LYS A 169 3.97 -12.24 -16.47
CA LYS A 169 3.33 -12.05 -15.16
C LYS A 169 4.18 -12.50 -13.97
N GLN A 170 5.44 -12.13 -13.94
CA GLN A 170 6.28 -12.20 -12.76
C GLN A 170 6.03 -10.93 -11.94
N PRO A 171 5.68 -11.02 -10.64
CA PRO A 171 5.88 -9.93 -9.70
C PRO A 171 7.40 -9.77 -9.50
N GLY A 172 8.04 -9.24 -10.54
CA GLY A 172 9.44 -8.88 -10.53
C GLY A 172 9.59 -7.72 -9.58
N GLY A 173 9.95 -8.04 -8.34
CA GLY A 173 10.22 -7.08 -7.29
C GLY A 173 11.25 -6.10 -7.80
N ALA A 174 10.80 -4.87 -8.04
CA ALA A 174 11.70 -3.78 -8.33
C ALA A 174 12.51 -3.52 -7.05
N ASN A 175 13.78 -3.95 -7.06
CA ASN A 175 14.74 -3.44 -6.10
C ASN A 175 14.88 -1.95 -6.42
N VAL A 176 14.29 -1.08 -5.58
CA VAL A 176 14.56 0.35 -5.63
C VAL A 176 15.98 0.55 -5.12
N LEU A 177 16.94 0.42 -6.02
CA LEU A 177 18.34 0.73 -5.77
C LEU A 177 18.42 2.23 -5.48
N GLU A 178 18.88 2.56 -4.28
CA GLU A 178 19.10 3.92 -3.76
C GLU A 178 17.84 4.80 -3.57
N ALA A 179 17.20 4.63 -2.40
CA ALA A 179 16.41 5.70 -1.80
C ALA A 179 17.33 6.84 -1.30
N ILE A 180 17.58 7.83 -2.16
CA ILE A 180 18.33 9.05 -1.81
C ILE A 180 17.56 9.82 -0.73
N VAL A 181 18.13 9.88 0.48
CA VAL A 181 17.56 10.61 1.62
C VAL A 181 17.72 12.11 1.39
N VAL A 182 16.75 12.72 0.69
CA VAL A 182 16.65 14.18 0.58
C VAL A 182 16.07 14.76 1.89
N SER A 183 16.93 14.83 2.91
CA SER A 183 16.65 15.57 4.15
C SER A 183 17.25 16.98 4.08
N ASN A 184 16.46 17.94 4.54
CA ASN A 184 16.71 19.38 4.64
C ASN A 184 16.81 20.14 3.30
N THR A 185 16.13 21.28 3.26
CA THR A 185 16.29 22.29 2.21
C THR A 185 17.75 22.75 2.17
N SER A 186 18.38 22.59 1.01
CA SER A 186 19.83 22.70 0.66
C SER A 186 20.41 21.31 0.35
N VAL A 187 20.43 20.95 -0.93
CA VAL A 187 20.83 19.60 -1.37
C VAL A 187 22.34 19.48 -1.51
N VAL A 188 23.00 19.11 -0.40
CA VAL A 188 24.38 18.61 -0.24
C VAL A 188 24.38 17.77 1.05
N ALA A 189 24.89 16.54 1.16
CA ALA A 189 25.61 15.61 0.28
C ALA A 189 24.83 14.25 0.22
N ALA A 190 25.23 13.16 -0.46
CA ALA A 190 26.49 12.80 -1.12
C ALA A 190 26.29 12.35 -2.57
N HIS A 191 27.32 12.59 -3.39
CA HIS A 191 27.36 12.44 -4.86
C HIS A 191 26.30 13.24 -5.64
N GLN A 192 26.70 14.47 -5.98
CA GLN A 192 26.05 15.42 -6.91
C GLN A 192 24.70 16.02 -6.46
N SER A 193 24.81 17.25 -5.98
CA SER A 193 23.73 18.17 -5.62
C SER A 193 22.67 18.32 -6.71
N LEU A 194 21.40 18.11 -6.37
CA LEU A 194 20.24 18.43 -7.23
C LEU A 194 19.40 19.53 -6.57
N PRO A 195 19.34 20.76 -7.10
CA PRO A 195 18.62 21.86 -6.47
C PRO A 195 17.15 21.55 -6.15
N ALA A 196 16.71 21.93 -4.95
CA ALA A 196 15.34 21.69 -4.49
C ALA A 196 14.27 22.54 -5.22
N GLN A 197 14.67 23.48 -6.08
CA GLN A 197 13.77 24.40 -6.78
C GLN A 197 13.03 23.76 -7.97
N ASP A 198 13.49 22.61 -8.47
CA ASP A 198 12.93 21.98 -9.67
C ASP A 198 11.83 20.93 -9.40
N TRP A 199 11.54 20.64 -8.11
CA TRP A 199 10.67 19.53 -7.72
C TRP A 199 9.26 19.98 -7.28
N LYS A 200 8.24 19.63 -8.07
CA LYS A 200 6.83 19.93 -7.76
C LYS A 200 6.24 18.90 -6.79
N ILE A 201 5.97 19.32 -5.54
CA ILE A 201 5.39 18.44 -4.51
C ILE A 201 3.86 18.44 -4.53
N THR A 202 3.22 17.26 -4.48
CA THR A 202 1.77 17.11 -4.30
C THR A 202 1.43 16.38 -2.99
N LYS A 203 0.26 16.69 -2.41
CA LYS A 203 -0.24 16.12 -1.15
C LYS A 203 -1.60 15.44 -1.38
N PRO A 204 -1.91 14.30 -0.71
CA PRO A 204 -3.26 13.73 -0.74
C PRO A 204 -4.30 14.70 -0.16
N LYS A 205 -5.46 14.82 -0.81
CA LYS A 205 -6.59 15.66 -0.33
C LYS A 205 -7.66 14.78 0.29
N LYS A 206 -8.08 15.07 1.53
CA LYS A 206 -9.19 14.35 2.19
C LYS A 206 -10.55 14.79 1.62
N GLN A 207 -11.37 13.84 1.21
CA GLN A 207 -12.74 14.00 0.73
C GLN A 207 -13.51 12.68 0.95
N ASP A 208 -14.73 12.71 1.46
CA ASP A 208 -15.67 11.56 1.55
C ASP A 208 -15.09 10.26 2.15
N ASN A 209 -14.46 10.39 3.33
CA ASN A 209 -13.77 9.29 4.04
C ASN A 209 -12.70 8.58 3.19
N MET A 210 -12.09 9.33 2.28
CA MET A 210 -10.98 8.95 1.43
C MET A 210 -9.94 10.08 1.43
N ALA A 211 -8.66 9.76 1.20
CA ALA A 211 -7.73 10.74 0.65
C ALA A 211 -7.44 10.40 -0.81
N HIS A 212 -7.73 11.35 -1.70
CA HIS A 212 -7.37 11.24 -3.11
C HIS A 212 -5.91 11.63 -3.29
N ASN A 213 -5.12 10.75 -3.90
CA ASN A 213 -3.71 11.01 -4.20
C ASN A 213 -3.52 11.17 -5.72
N PRO A 214 -3.54 12.41 -6.26
CA PRO A 214 -3.43 12.67 -7.70
C PRO A 214 -2.03 12.37 -8.25
N GLY A 215 -1.02 12.28 -7.37
CA GLY A 215 0.37 11.92 -7.67
C GLY A 215 1.07 12.76 -8.74
N PRO A 216 2.09 12.20 -9.41
CA PRO A 216 2.83 12.88 -10.48
C PRO A 216 1.98 13.04 -11.74
N ASP A 217 2.35 14.03 -12.55
CA ASP A 217 1.71 14.31 -13.82
C ASP A 217 1.87 13.15 -14.78
N ARG A 218 0.74 12.55 -15.13
CA ARG A 218 0.66 11.42 -16.05
C ARG A 218 1.18 11.79 -17.44
N ALA A 219 0.91 13.00 -17.95
CA ALA A 219 1.36 13.41 -19.27
C ALA A 219 2.90 13.54 -19.33
N LEU A 220 3.53 13.99 -18.23
CA LEU A 220 4.99 14.01 -18.09
C LEU A 220 5.57 12.59 -18.14
N ILE A 221 4.97 11.64 -17.42
CA ILE A 221 5.45 10.24 -17.42
C ILE A 221 5.24 9.59 -18.80
N GLU A 222 4.08 9.80 -19.43
CA GLU A 222 3.81 9.32 -20.79
C GLU A 222 4.83 9.89 -21.80
N ALA A 223 5.21 11.17 -21.67
CA ALA A 223 6.21 11.81 -22.53
C ALA A 223 7.66 11.35 -22.25
N LYS A 224 8.01 11.02 -21.00
CA LYS A 224 9.36 10.59 -20.61
C LYS A 224 9.62 9.10 -20.83
N THR A 225 8.59 8.26 -20.75
CA THR A 225 8.68 6.80 -20.94
C THR A 225 8.20 6.34 -22.32
N GLY A 226 7.48 7.18 -23.07
CA GLY A 226 6.77 6.78 -24.29
C GLY A 226 5.56 5.85 -24.05
N ARG A 227 5.36 5.38 -22.81
CA ARG A 227 4.29 4.46 -22.43
C ARG A 227 3.02 5.21 -22.08
N ARG A 228 1.94 4.90 -22.79
CA ARG A 228 0.60 5.42 -22.46
C ARG A 228 0.04 4.78 -21.19
N LEU A 229 -0.30 5.60 -20.20
CA LEU A 229 -0.86 5.21 -18.93
C LEU A 229 -2.37 5.45 -18.94
N ARG A 230 -3.14 4.40 -19.22
CA ARG A 230 -4.60 4.43 -19.11
C ARG A 230 -4.98 4.18 -17.65
N PRO A 231 -5.74 5.07 -16.98
CA PRO A 231 -6.22 4.82 -15.63
C PRO A 231 -7.07 3.55 -15.58
N CYS A 232 -6.76 2.65 -14.65
CA CYS A 232 -7.55 1.46 -14.41
C CYS A 232 -8.88 1.85 -13.75
N ARG A 233 -9.98 1.26 -14.23
CA ARG A 233 -11.26 1.30 -13.51
C ARG A 233 -11.12 0.49 -12.22
N VAL A 234 -11.62 0.99 -11.10
CA VAL A 234 -11.54 0.31 -9.81
C VAL A 234 -12.85 -0.43 -9.55
N LEU A 235 -12.74 -1.73 -9.27
CA LEU A 235 -13.87 -2.52 -8.78
C LEU A 235 -13.63 -2.96 -7.34
N HIS A 236 -14.71 -3.02 -6.56
CA HIS A 236 -14.68 -3.39 -5.15
C HIS A 236 -15.14 -4.84 -4.96
N THR A 237 -14.23 -5.69 -4.48
CA THR A 237 -14.56 -7.07 -4.08
C THR A 237 -14.94 -7.14 -2.59
N ARG A 238 -15.72 -8.18 -2.24
CA ARG A 238 -15.98 -8.56 -0.84
C ARG A 238 -14.98 -9.60 -0.31
N ARG A 239 -14.15 -10.19 -1.18
CA ARG A 239 -13.11 -11.15 -0.82
C ARG A 239 -11.89 -10.42 -0.30
N ARG A 240 -11.36 -10.86 0.85
CA ARG A 240 -10.12 -10.34 1.43
C ARG A 240 -8.94 -10.72 0.53
N ARG A 241 -7.91 -9.87 0.45
CA ARG A 241 -6.64 -10.13 -0.26
C ARG A 241 -6.73 -10.38 -1.77
N GLU A 242 -7.92 -10.39 -2.35
CA GLU A 242 -8.14 -10.41 -3.80
C GLU A 242 -7.91 -8.99 -4.34
N ILE A 243 -6.63 -8.60 -4.46
CA ILE A 243 -6.22 -7.47 -5.31
C ILE A 243 -5.63 -8.04 -6.58
N LEU A 244 -6.27 -7.76 -7.71
CA LEU A 244 -5.88 -8.29 -9.02
C LEU A 244 -6.10 -7.23 -10.09
N LEU A 245 -5.14 -7.12 -11.01
CA LEU A 245 -5.38 -6.50 -12.30
C LEU A 245 -6.03 -7.53 -13.23
N VAL A 246 -7.15 -7.15 -13.83
CA VAL A 246 -7.98 -8.03 -14.67
C VAL A 246 -8.39 -7.31 -15.96
N GLY A 247 -8.87 -8.08 -16.94
CA GLY A 247 -9.07 -7.62 -18.31
C GLY A 247 -7.87 -7.94 -19.22
N ARG A 248 -8.09 -7.90 -20.53
CA ARG A 248 -7.09 -8.30 -21.54
C ARG A 248 -5.79 -7.47 -21.48
N ASP A 249 -5.95 -6.20 -21.11
CA ASP A 249 -4.88 -5.20 -21.02
C ASP A 249 -4.67 -4.76 -19.55
N GLU A 250 -5.09 -5.58 -18.57
CA GLU A 250 -5.01 -5.28 -17.13
C GLU A 250 -5.68 -3.94 -16.72
N SER A 251 -6.70 -3.53 -17.47
CA SER A 251 -7.37 -2.22 -17.37
C SER A 251 -8.35 -2.05 -16.20
N VAL A 252 -8.51 -3.07 -15.37
CA VAL A 252 -9.41 -3.07 -14.21
C VAL A 252 -8.65 -3.53 -12.97
N LEU A 253 -8.62 -2.69 -11.93
CA LEU A 253 -8.08 -3.03 -10.63
C LEU A 253 -9.23 -3.48 -9.71
N VAL A 254 -9.29 -4.77 -9.39
CA VAL A 254 -10.14 -5.29 -8.33
C VAL A 254 -9.42 -5.06 -7.00
N THR A 255 -10.08 -4.48 -6.00
CA THR A 255 -9.48 -4.22 -4.68
C THR A 255 -10.48 -4.40 -3.53
N PHE A 256 -9.99 -4.84 -2.36
CA PHE A 256 -10.77 -4.97 -1.14
C PHE A 256 -10.76 -3.65 -0.35
N ARG A 257 -11.76 -2.79 -0.61
CA ARG A 257 -11.92 -1.47 0.02
C ARG A 257 -13.19 -1.41 0.88
N PRO A 258 -13.21 -2.02 2.08
CA PRO A 258 -14.35 -1.91 3.01
C PRO A 258 -14.49 -0.50 3.61
N ILE A 259 -15.62 -0.27 4.29
CA ILE A 259 -15.78 0.81 5.25
C ILE A 259 -15.42 0.25 6.64
N ILE A 260 -14.55 0.93 7.38
CA ILE A 260 -14.22 0.54 8.76
C ILE A 260 -15.24 1.19 9.69
N LYS A 261 -15.84 0.39 10.58
CA LYS A 261 -16.86 0.86 11.52
C LYS A 261 -16.26 1.73 12.63
N GLU A 262 -15.11 1.31 13.14
CA GLU A 262 -14.38 1.98 14.21
C GLU A 262 -13.62 3.22 13.69
N ASN A 263 -13.60 4.29 14.49
CA ASN A 263 -12.68 5.41 14.30
C ASN A 263 -11.28 5.08 14.86
N ALA A 264 -10.27 5.93 14.58
CA ALA A 264 -8.88 5.68 14.98
C ALA A 264 -8.68 5.44 16.50
N GLY A 265 -9.45 6.09 17.37
CA GLY A 265 -9.40 5.86 18.82
C GLY A 265 -10.04 4.53 19.22
N GLU A 266 -11.19 4.20 18.64
CA GLU A 266 -11.86 2.91 18.85
C GLU A 266 -11.03 1.73 18.36
N ILE A 267 -10.29 1.90 17.26
CA ILE A 267 -9.31 0.92 16.75
C ILE A 267 -8.24 0.63 17.81
N GLN A 268 -7.69 1.66 18.47
CA GLN A 268 -6.68 1.49 19.52
C GLN A 268 -7.23 0.74 20.76
N VAL A 269 -8.48 1.02 21.16
CA VAL A 269 -9.18 0.29 22.23
C VAL A 269 -9.49 -1.16 21.83
N LEU A 270 -9.86 -1.41 20.57
CA LEU A 270 -10.05 -2.75 20.03
C LEU A 270 -8.75 -3.55 20.04
N ILE A 271 -7.65 -2.97 19.53
CA ILE A 271 -6.34 -3.63 19.49
C ILE A 271 -5.86 -3.98 20.90
N THR A 272 -6.02 -3.07 21.88
CA THR A 272 -5.65 -3.34 23.28
C THR A 272 -6.36 -4.59 23.82
N ARG A 273 -7.69 -4.65 23.70
CA ARG A 273 -8.50 -5.80 24.15
C ARG A 273 -8.08 -7.10 23.46
N LYS A 274 -7.77 -7.05 22.16
CA LYS A 274 -7.36 -8.24 21.39
C LYS A 274 -5.92 -8.66 21.71
N ALA A 275 -4.98 -7.73 21.85
CA ALA A 275 -3.60 -8.04 22.23
C ALA A 275 -3.54 -8.76 23.58
N GLU A 276 -4.30 -8.30 24.58
CA GLU A 276 -4.44 -8.99 25.87
C GLU A 276 -5.05 -10.38 25.76
N GLN A 277 -6.12 -10.54 24.95
CA GLN A 277 -6.75 -11.83 24.69
C GLN A 277 -5.74 -12.82 24.08
N TYR A 278 -4.97 -12.39 23.08
CA TYR A 278 -3.95 -13.21 22.44
C TYR A 278 -2.75 -13.51 23.36
N ARG A 279 -2.36 -12.58 24.24
CA ARG A 279 -1.35 -12.83 25.28
C ARG A 279 -1.78 -13.97 26.21
N LYS A 280 -2.98 -13.87 26.79
CA LYS A 280 -3.55 -14.91 27.68
C LYS A 280 -3.66 -16.28 27.00
N ILE A 281 -3.98 -16.31 25.70
CA ILE A 281 -4.01 -17.56 24.91
C ILE A 281 -2.60 -18.16 24.73
N ARG A 282 -1.57 -17.33 24.49
CA ARG A 282 -0.17 -17.80 24.36
C ARG A 282 0.36 -18.34 25.69
N GLU A 283 0.10 -17.65 26.79
CA GLU A 283 0.51 -18.07 28.14
C GLU A 283 -0.10 -19.42 28.54
N ARG A 284 -1.41 -19.61 28.34
CA ARG A 284 -2.08 -20.89 28.58
C ARG A 284 -1.50 -22.04 27.75
N ARG A 285 -1.16 -21.78 26.48
CA ARG A 285 -0.52 -22.78 25.60
C ARG A 285 0.91 -23.11 26.03
N ALA A 286 1.66 -22.12 26.52
CA ALA A 286 3.02 -22.33 27.03
C ALA A 286 3.01 -23.16 28.32
N GLY A 287 2.10 -22.87 29.25
CA GLY A 287 1.91 -23.65 30.48
C GLY A 287 1.55 -25.11 30.18
N ALA A 288 0.51 -25.35 29.37
CA ALA A 288 0.10 -26.70 29.00
C ALA A 288 1.18 -27.49 28.23
N ALA A 289 2.08 -26.82 27.49
CA ALA A 289 3.21 -27.46 26.82
C ALA A 289 4.38 -27.77 27.77
N LEU A 290 4.41 -27.17 28.97
CA LEU A 290 5.36 -27.46 30.03
C LEU A 290 4.88 -28.62 30.92
N GLU A 291 3.56 -28.73 31.16
CA GLU A 291 2.93 -29.83 31.90
C GLU A 291 2.94 -31.17 31.14
N LEU A 292 3.25 -31.16 29.83
CA LEU A 292 3.36 -32.33 28.96
C LEU A 292 4.81 -32.77 28.72
N ARG A 293 5.77 -32.32 29.54
CA ARG A 293 7.21 -32.64 29.47
C ARG A 293 7.73 -33.19 30.79
#